data_AF-A0A7K6K0R7-F1
#
_entry.id   AF-A0A7K6K0R7-F1
#
_cell.length_a   1.000
_cell.length_b   1.000
_cell.length_c   1.000
_cell.angle_alpha   90.00
_cell.angle_beta   90.00
_cell.angle_gamma   90.00
#
_symmetry.space_group_name_H-M   'P 1'
#
loop_
_entity.id
_entity.type
_entity.pdbx_description
1 polymer ?
#
loop_
_entity_poly.entity_id
_entity_poly.type
_entity_poly.pdbx_seq_one_letter_code
_entity_poly.pdbx_strand_id
1 'polypeptide(L)'
;AGAMEIHVPEEPVVALFGHDATLCCSFLPDANFSVPELSLIWQLTDTKRLVHGFSGGRDRLQDQGRSYANRTALFYDQLALGNVSLLLRRVRVADEGSFTCFVRVRDHDSAAVTLQVAGEVPE
;
A
#
# COMPACT_ATOMS: atom_id res chain seq x y z
N ALA A 1 23.23 13.72 1.22
CA ALA A 1 22.36 12.54 1.34
C ALA A 1 20.94 13.03 1.14
N GLY A 2 20.29 12.63 0.04
CA GLY A 2 18.88 12.95 -0.19
C GLY A 2 18.02 12.04 0.68
N ALA A 3 17.02 12.59 1.36
CA ALA A 3 16.01 11.80 2.04
C ALA A 3 15.11 11.11 0.98
N MET A 4 14.57 9.93 1.30
CA MET A 4 13.72 9.18 0.37
C MET A 4 12.29 9.73 0.47
N GLU A 5 11.88 10.54 -0.51
CA GLU A 5 10.53 11.10 -0.52
C GLU A 5 9.51 10.09 -1.07
N ILE A 6 8.43 9.86 -0.32
CA ILE A 6 7.31 9.03 -0.75
C ILE A 6 6.21 9.95 -1.28
N HIS A 7 5.75 9.67 -2.48
CA HIS A 7 4.67 10.36 -3.17
C HIS A 7 3.35 9.60 -3.01
N VAL A 8 2.35 10.32 -2.52
CA VAL A 8 0.97 9.86 -2.29
C VAL A 8 0.03 10.89 -2.90
N PRO A 9 -1.14 10.49 -3.42
CA PRO A 9 -2.11 11.45 -3.94
C PRO A 9 -2.66 12.32 -2.80
N GLU A 10 -2.86 13.63 -3.07
CA GLU A 10 -3.53 14.54 -2.14
C GLU A 10 -5.03 14.23 -2.04
N GLU A 11 -5.62 13.76 -3.14
CA GLU A 11 -7.00 13.34 -3.21
C GLU A 11 -7.18 11.87 -2.77
N PRO A 12 -8.28 11.56 -2.09
CA PRO A 12 -8.58 10.21 -1.67
C PRO A 12 -8.98 9.32 -2.86
N VAL A 13 -8.55 8.06 -2.84
CA VAL A 13 -8.93 7.09 -3.87
C VAL A 13 -10.37 6.64 -3.69
N VAL A 14 -11.27 7.04 -4.59
CA VAL A 14 -12.67 6.58 -4.58
C VAL A 14 -12.78 5.19 -5.21
N ALA A 15 -13.39 4.25 -4.48
CA ALA A 15 -13.59 2.87 -4.93
C ALA A 15 -15.05 2.46 -4.87
N LEU A 16 -15.55 1.77 -5.91
CA LEU A 16 -16.88 1.20 -5.94
C LEU A 16 -16.93 -0.12 -5.16
N PHE A 17 -18.04 -0.36 -4.45
CA PHE A 17 -18.27 -1.62 -3.77
C PHE A 17 -18.18 -2.82 -4.72
N GLY A 18 -17.45 -3.86 -4.32
CA GLY A 18 -17.26 -5.08 -5.11
C GLY A 18 -16.21 -4.97 -6.22
N HIS A 19 -15.72 -3.77 -6.54
CA HIS A 19 -14.66 -3.54 -7.52
C HIS A 19 -13.27 -3.56 -6.88
N ASP A 20 -12.23 -3.59 -7.71
CA ASP A 20 -10.85 -3.48 -7.27
C ASP A 20 -10.44 -2.00 -7.19
N ALA A 21 -9.59 -1.66 -6.22
CA ALA A 21 -9.07 -0.33 -6.01
C ALA A 21 -7.55 -0.36 -5.90
N THR A 22 -6.90 0.70 -6.36
CA THR A 22 -5.44 0.86 -6.25
C THR A 22 -5.11 1.96 -5.26
N LEU A 23 -4.47 1.61 -4.15
CA LEU A 23 -3.96 2.55 -3.16
C LEU A 23 -2.58 3.02 -3.61
N CYS A 24 -2.53 4.24 -4.16
CA CYS A 24 -1.31 4.78 -4.73
C CYS A 24 -0.27 5.11 -3.65
N CYS A 25 0.93 4.55 -3.78
CA CYS A 25 2.10 4.91 -2.98
C CYS A 25 3.34 4.63 -3.84
N SER A 26 4.22 5.62 -3.97
CA SER A 26 5.42 5.50 -4.79
C SER A 26 6.57 6.29 -4.18
N PHE A 27 7.80 5.96 -4.54
CA PHE A 27 8.98 6.72 -4.18
C PHE A 27 9.93 6.77 -5.38
N LEU A 28 10.92 7.66 -5.34
CA LEU A 28 11.96 7.72 -6.37
C LEU A 28 13.15 6.85 -5.94
N PRO A 29 13.40 5.69 -6.57
CA PRO A 29 14.52 4.84 -6.21
C PRO A 29 15.85 5.38 -6.74
N ASP A 30 16.92 5.17 -5.99
CA ASP A 30 18.28 5.43 -6.45
C ASP A 30 18.70 4.47 -7.58
N ALA A 31 19.68 4.89 -8.40
CA ALA A 31 20.20 4.09 -9.51
C ALA A 31 20.75 2.70 -9.09
N ASN A 32 21.14 2.53 -7.83
CA ASN A 32 21.68 1.28 -7.27
C ASN A 32 20.63 0.46 -6.50
N PHE A 33 19.35 0.83 -6.58
CA PHE A 33 18.27 0.15 -5.89
C PHE A 33 18.03 -1.27 -6.42
N SER A 34 17.70 -2.19 -5.51
CA SER A 34 17.28 -3.55 -5.86
C SER A 34 16.11 -3.99 -4.99
N VAL A 35 15.14 -4.68 -5.60
CA VAL A 35 13.88 -5.12 -4.96
C VAL A 35 14.09 -5.96 -3.68
N PRO A 36 15.11 -6.84 -3.55
CA PRO A 36 15.35 -7.55 -2.30
C PRO A 36 15.69 -6.66 -1.11
N GLU A 37 16.18 -5.44 -1.34
CA GLU A 37 16.49 -4.44 -0.30
C GLU A 37 15.25 -3.67 0.17
N LEU A 38 14.14 -3.78 -0.56
CA LEU A 38 12.86 -3.15 -0.22
C LEU A 38 12.19 -3.89 0.94
N SER A 39 11.78 -3.12 1.94
CA SER A 39 10.80 -3.53 2.94
C SER A 39 9.59 -2.61 2.87
N LEU A 40 8.41 -3.18 2.65
CA LEU A 40 7.15 -2.46 2.50
C LEU A 40 6.12 -3.03 3.48
N ILE A 41 5.42 -2.14 4.18
CA ILE A 41 4.29 -2.47 5.04
C ILE A 41 3.12 -1.57 4.69
N TRP A 42 2.00 -2.18 4.31
CA TRP A 42 0.69 -1.54 4.29
C TRP A 42 -0.07 -1.92 5.55
N GLN A 43 -0.59 -0.94 6.26
CA GLN A 43 -1.42 -1.16 7.44
C GLN A 43 -2.55 -0.14 7.53
N LEU A 44 -3.58 -0.48 8.29
CA LEU A 44 -4.61 0.48 8.65
C LEU A 44 -4.02 1.59 9.54
N THR A 45 -4.33 2.85 9.25
CA THR A 45 -3.75 4.00 9.95
C THR A 45 -4.19 4.06 11.40
N ASP A 46 -5.44 3.71 11.68
CA ASP A 46 -6.11 3.77 12.98
C ASP A 46 -5.73 2.61 13.92
N THR A 47 -5.80 1.37 13.42
CA THR A 47 -5.62 0.16 14.22
C THR A 47 -4.24 -0.47 14.09
N LYS A 48 -3.41 0.03 13.15
CA LYS A 48 -2.09 -0.54 12.80
C LYS A 48 -2.15 -2.01 12.37
N ARG A 49 -3.34 -2.50 11.98
CA ARG A 49 -3.51 -3.87 11.50
C ARG A 49 -2.85 -4.03 10.14
N LEU A 50 -2.02 -5.07 10.00
CA LEU A 50 -1.31 -5.39 8.77
C LEU A 50 -2.30 -5.73 7.63
N VAL A 51 -2.17 -5.01 6.52
CA VAL A 51 -2.94 -5.18 5.29
C VAL A 51 -2.13 -5.94 4.24
N HIS A 52 -0.84 -5.62 4.08
CA HIS A 52 0.08 -6.33 3.20
C HIS A 52 1.52 -6.07 3.65
N GLY A 53 2.38 -7.10 3.60
CA GLY A 53 3.79 -6.97 3.93
C GLY A 53 4.65 -7.55 2.81
N PHE A 54 5.79 -6.93 2.52
CA PHE A 54 6.74 -7.39 1.52
C PHE A 54 8.17 -7.13 1.99
N SER A 55 9.03 -8.15 1.96
CA SER A 55 10.46 -8.00 2.29
C SER A 55 11.32 -9.15 1.77
N GLY A 56 12.56 -8.83 1.39
CA GLY A 56 13.48 -9.82 0.82
C GLY A 56 12.98 -10.39 -0.51
N GLY A 57 12.33 -9.54 -1.31
CA GLY A 57 11.79 -9.88 -2.63
C GLY A 57 10.53 -10.76 -2.62
N ARG A 58 9.85 -10.90 -1.47
CA ARG A 58 8.70 -11.79 -1.31
C ARG A 58 7.66 -11.22 -0.35
N ASP A 59 6.40 -11.60 -0.56
CA ASP A 59 5.30 -11.25 0.33
C ASP A 59 5.46 -11.90 1.72
N ARG A 60 5.07 -11.15 2.75
CA ARG A 60 5.07 -11.52 4.17
C ARG A 60 3.67 -11.38 4.73
N LEU A 61 2.83 -12.37 4.45
CA LEU A 61 1.39 -12.35 4.76
C LEU A 61 1.00 -13.17 6.00
N GLN A 62 1.97 -13.65 6.78
CA GLN A 62 1.73 -14.52 7.93
C GLN A 62 0.82 -13.86 8.98
N ASP A 63 1.05 -12.57 9.25
CA ASP A 63 0.28 -11.77 10.21
C ASP A 63 -0.78 -10.88 9.54
N GLN A 64 -1.10 -11.14 8.26
CA GLN A 64 -2.06 -10.35 7.52
C GLN A 64 -3.45 -10.43 8.16
N GLY A 65 -4.13 -9.29 8.28
CA GLY A 65 -5.51 -9.25 8.72
C GLY A 65 -6.41 -10.14 7.85
N ARG A 66 -7.19 -11.01 8.48
CA ARG A 66 -8.04 -12.00 7.78
C ARG A 66 -9.00 -11.40 6.75
N SER A 67 -9.41 -10.14 6.93
CA SER A 67 -10.25 -9.39 5.99
C SER A 67 -9.56 -9.04 4.67
N TYR A 68 -8.22 -9.06 4.63
CA TYR A 68 -7.39 -8.70 3.48
C TYR A 68 -6.74 -9.90 2.79
N ALA A 69 -6.84 -11.09 3.40
CA ALA A 69 -6.30 -12.33 2.84
C ALA A 69 -6.87 -12.61 1.44
N ASN A 70 -5.97 -12.92 0.49
CA ASN A 70 -6.27 -13.15 -0.94
C ASN A 70 -6.92 -11.96 -1.67
N ARG A 71 -6.96 -10.78 -1.04
CA ARG A 71 -7.53 -9.56 -1.62
C ARG A 71 -6.47 -8.53 -1.94
N THR A 72 -5.23 -8.69 -1.47
CA THR A 72 -4.18 -7.69 -1.71
C THR A 72 -3.10 -8.22 -2.65
N ALA A 73 -2.53 -7.34 -3.46
CA ALA A 73 -1.38 -7.62 -4.31
C ALA A 73 -0.57 -6.34 -4.58
N LEU A 74 0.70 -6.50 -4.92
CA LEU A 74 1.57 -5.41 -5.39
C LEU A 74 1.77 -5.50 -6.90
N PHE A 75 2.23 -4.40 -7.50
CA PHE A 75 2.66 -4.36 -8.90
C PHE A 75 4.14 -4.77 -9.00
N TYR A 76 4.40 -6.08 -8.93
CA TYR A 76 5.75 -6.63 -8.76
C TYR A 76 6.76 -6.19 -9.84
N ASP A 77 6.28 -6.01 -11.07
CA ASP A 77 7.03 -5.50 -12.22
C ASP A 77 7.42 -4.03 -12.09
N GLN A 78 6.70 -3.27 -11.27
CA GLN A 78 6.90 -1.83 -11.07
C GLN A 78 7.60 -1.50 -9.75
N LEU A 79 7.84 -2.49 -8.88
CA LEU A 79 8.56 -2.30 -7.62
C LEU A 79 9.96 -1.72 -7.85
N ALA A 80 10.67 -2.20 -8.88
CA ALA A 80 12.00 -1.71 -9.26
C ALA A 80 12.00 -0.23 -9.70
N LEU A 81 10.84 0.26 -10.15
CA LEU A 81 10.62 1.64 -10.57
C LEU A 81 10.10 2.52 -9.42
N GLY A 82 9.98 1.97 -8.21
CA GLY A 82 9.50 2.68 -7.03
C GLY A 82 7.99 2.69 -6.84
N ASN A 83 7.22 2.01 -7.68
CA ASN A 83 5.78 1.86 -7.48
C ASN A 83 5.49 0.75 -6.45
N VAL A 84 5.05 1.15 -5.27
CA VAL A 84 4.69 0.26 -4.15
C VAL A 84 3.20 0.32 -3.83
N SER A 85 2.39 0.69 -4.82
CA SER A 85 0.95 0.79 -4.72
C SER A 85 0.32 -0.56 -4.42
N LEU A 86 -0.76 -0.54 -3.66
CA LEU A 86 -1.49 -1.75 -3.26
C LEU A 86 -2.75 -1.92 -4.10
N LEU A 87 -2.89 -3.04 -4.78
CA LEU A 87 -4.16 -3.48 -5.33
C LEU A 87 -4.98 -4.13 -4.22
N LEU A 88 -6.15 -3.55 -3.90
CA LEU A 88 -7.16 -4.13 -3.01
C LEU A 88 -8.35 -4.61 -3.83
N ARG A 89 -8.58 -5.93 -3.83
CA ARG A 89 -9.63 -6.58 -4.60
C ARG A 89 -10.97 -6.63 -3.88
N ARG A 90 -12.05 -6.49 -4.65
CA ARG A 90 -13.44 -6.60 -4.18
C ARG A 90 -13.70 -5.76 -2.93
N VAL A 91 -13.50 -4.45 -3.03
CA VAL A 91 -13.65 -3.49 -1.94
C VAL A 91 -15.01 -3.65 -1.25
N ARG A 92 -14.99 -3.58 0.09
CA ARG A 92 -16.15 -3.69 0.97
C ARG A 92 -16.33 -2.36 1.71
N VAL A 93 -17.55 -2.09 2.16
CA VAL A 93 -17.84 -0.92 3.01
C VAL A 93 -16.93 -0.88 4.24
N ALA A 94 -16.63 -2.04 4.84
CA ALA A 94 -15.74 -2.14 5.99
C ALA A 94 -14.25 -1.88 5.68
N ASP A 95 -13.86 -1.74 4.41
CA ASP A 95 -12.50 -1.34 4.04
C ASP A 95 -12.35 0.20 4.01
N GLU A 96 -13.43 0.96 4.23
CA GLU A 96 -13.37 2.41 4.36
C GLU A 96 -12.49 2.85 5.54
N GLY A 97 -11.54 3.75 5.27
CA GLY A 97 -10.62 4.29 6.27
C GLY A 97 -9.25 4.58 5.67
N SER A 98 -8.33 5.11 6.48
CA SER A 98 -6.98 5.46 6.02
C SER A 98 -6.00 4.27 6.08
N PHE A 99 -5.10 4.18 5.10
CA PHE A 99 -4.10 3.12 4.96
C PHE A 99 -2.70 3.71 4.86
N THR A 100 -1.81 3.39 5.79
CA THR A 100 -0.43 3.90 5.78
C THR A 100 0.50 2.95 5.01
N CYS A 101 1.36 3.48 4.12
CA CYS A 101 2.42 2.72 3.43
C CYS A 101 3.81 3.07 4.01
N PHE A 102 4.45 2.13 4.68
CA PHE A 102 5.82 2.29 5.17
C PHE A 102 6.79 1.66 4.18
N VAL A 103 7.69 2.46 3.63
CA VAL A 103 8.68 2.02 2.64
C VAL A 103 10.07 2.19 3.22
N ARG A 104 10.90 1.16 3.15
CA ARG A 104 12.29 1.22 3.62
C ARG A 104 13.23 0.62 2.59
N VAL A 105 14.30 1.36 2.27
CA VAL A 105 15.33 0.97 1.29
C VAL A 105 16.70 1.40 1.81
N ARG A 106 17.55 0.46 2.22
CA ARG A 106 18.92 0.65 2.78
C ARG A 106 19.01 1.57 4.02
N ASP A 107 18.55 2.82 3.94
CA ASP A 107 18.29 3.76 5.03
C ASP A 107 16.77 3.87 5.32
N HIS A 108 16.40 4.44 6.47
CA HIS A 108 15.01 4.47 6.97
C HIS A 108 14.29 5.76 6.51
N ASP A 109 13.12 5.64 5.88
CA ASP A 109 12.16 6.74 5.69
C ASP A 109 10.71 6.20 5.79
N SER A 110 9.68 7.04 5.93
CA SER A 110 8.28 6.60 6.01
C SER A 110 7.26 7.73 5.73
N ALA A 111 6.14 7.43 5.04
CA ALA A 111 5.05 8.37 4.79
C ALA A 111 3.67 7.70 4.92
N ALA A 112 2.59 8.49 4.93
CA ALA A 112 1.23 7.99 5.11
C ALA A 112 0.33 8.32 3.90
N VAL A 113 -0.51 7.36 3.49
CA VAL A 113 -1.57 7.54 2.49
C VAL A 113 -2.92 7.57 3.21
N THR A 114 -3.90 8.28 2.67
CA THR A 114 -5.29 8.21 3.14
C THR A 114 -6.18 7.71 2.00
N LEU A 115 -7.03 6.73 2.31
CA LEU A 115 -8.06 6.24 1.41
C LEU A 115 -9.42 6.74 1.93
N GLN A 116 -10.32 7.17 1.04
CA GLN A 116 -11.73 7.39 1.38
C GLN A 116 -12.58 6.58 0.42
N VAL A 117 -13.51 5.79 0.94
CA VAL A 117 -14.42 4.98 0.12
C VAL A 117 -15.71 5.76 -0.03
N ALA A 118 -16.15 6.01 -1.27
CA ALA A 118 -17.50 6.53 -1.52
C ALA A 118 -18.42 5.34 -1.82
N GLY A 119 -19.42 5.11 -0.97
CA GLY A 119 -20.53 4.21 -1.24
C GLY A 119 -21.78 4.99 -1.64
N GLU A 120 -22.51 4.52 -2.65
CA GLU A 120 -23.92 4.88 -2.79
C GLU A 120 -24.70 4.26 -1.63
N VAL A 121 -25.40 5.11 -0.87
CA VAL A 121 -26.46 4.70 0.03
C VAL A 121 -27.62 4.21 -0.84
N PRO A 122 -28.08 2.94 -0.73
CA PRO A 122 -29.33 2.56 -1.36
C PRO A 122 -30.46 3.32 -0.64
N GLU A 123 -31.24 4.11 -1.38
CA GLU A 123 -32.50 4.68 -0.89
C GLU A 123 -33.48 3.60 -0.42
#